data_AF-A0A7J4EEV5-F1
#
_entry.id   AF-A0A7J4EEV5-F1
#
_cell.length_a   1.000
_cell.length_b   1.000
_cell.length_c   1.000
_cell.angle_alpha   90.00
_cell.angle_beta   90.00
_cell.angle_gamma   90.00
#
_symmetry.space_group_name_H-M   'P 1'
#
loop_
_entity.id
_entity.type
_entity.pdbx_description
1 polymer ?
#
loop_
_entity_poly.entity_id
_entity_poly.type
_entity_poly.pdbx_seq_one_letter_code
_entity_poly.pdbx_strand_id
1 'polypeptide(L)'
;MLAVAMAMAATAYVYMGGMLDGLNEEAPVIGFSVSESTNIVRVISADPGLRWSDINITATDGSSTIYITLGGTVTAGDEIDLDGRGVSGDVTITLRHNPTNTMIWTYTFHNVQ
;
A
#
# COMPACT_ATOMS: atom_id res chain seq x y z
N MET A 1 13.64 23.30 -2.91
CA MET A 1 14.28 22.32 -2.00
C MET A 1 13.35 21.12 -1.96
N LEU A 2 13.74 20.00 -2.58
CA LEU A 2 12.89 18.81 -2.75
C LEU A 2 12.99 17.97 -1.46
N ALA A 3 11.92 17.93 -0.67
CA ALA A 3 11.86 17.11 0.53
C ALA A 3 11.40 15.70 0.13
N VAL A 4 12.34 14.76 0.03
CA VAL A 4 12.02 13.33 -0.07
C VAL A 4 11.78 12.83 1.36
N ALA A 5 10.51 12.73 1.75
CA ALA A 5 10.13 12.10 3.00
C ALA A 5 10.30 10.58 2.86
N MET A 6 11.35 10.02 3.49
CA MET A 6 11.50 8.57 3.65
C MET A 6 10.71 8.16 4.89
N ALA A 7 9.50 7.63 4.70
CA ALA A 7 8.73 7.01 5.77
C ALA A 7 9.12 5.52 5.88
N MET A 8 9.83 5.14 6.94
CA MET A 8 10.03 3.73 7.27
C MET A 8 8.80 3.22 8.04
N ALA A 9 8.12 2.22 7.50
CA ALA A 9 6.98 1.58 8.17
C ALA A 9 7.47 0.83 9.42
N ALA A 10 6.90 1.15 10.58
CA ALA A 10 7.15 0.43 11.81
C ALA A 10 6.42 -0.94 11.75
N THR A 11 7.17 -2.03 11.68
CA THR A 11 6.60 -3.38 11.77
C THR A 11 6.30 -3.70 13.23
N ALA A 12 5.04 -3.56 13.64
CA ALA A 12 4.57 -4.09 14.91
C ALA A 12 4.13 -5.55 14.72
N TYR A 13 5.00 -6.51 15.07
CA TYR A 13 4.63 -7.91 15.21
C TYR A 13 3.85 -8.10 16.52
N VAL A 14 2.56 -8.45 16.43
CA VAL A 14 1.83 -9.04 17.56
C VAL A 14 1.50 -10.48 17.19
N TYR A 15 2.41 -11.39 17.53
CA TYR A 15 2.20 -12.82 17.46
C TYR A 15 1.27 -13.23 18.61
N MET A 16 -0.02 -13.47 18.32
CA MET A 16 -0.93 -14.14 19.23
C MET A 16 -1.62 -15.30 18.53
N GLY A 17 -1.05 -16.50 18.74
CA GLY A 17 -1.85 -17.69 19.01
C GLY A 17 -1.97 -18.73 17.89
N GLY A 18 -1.49 -19.94 18.19
CA GLY A 18 -2.17 -21.17 17.79
C GLY A 18 -1.46 -22.02 16.75
N MET A 19 -0.79 -23.07 17.22
CA MET A 19 -0.50 -24.27 16.42
C MET A 19 -1.77 -24.72 15.68
N LEU A 20 -1.68 -24.96 14.37
CA LEU A 20 -2.36 -26.01 13.59
C LEU A 20 -1.98 -25.88 12.10
N ASP A 21 -1.07 -26.76 11.68
CA ASP A 21 -0.97 -27.37 10.34
C ASP A 21 -1.62 -26.64 9.15
N GLY A 22 -0.79 -25.97 8.33
CA GLY A 22 -1.19 -25.52 6.99
C GLY A 22 -0.65 -24.13 6.63
N LEU A 23 0.51 -24.09 5.97
CA LEU A 23 1.09 -22.95 5.25
C LEU A 23 0.98 -21.60 6.01
N ASN A 24 1.97 -21.30 6.86
CA ASN A 24 2.16 -19.93 7.34
C ASN A 24 2.54 -19.05 6.14
N GLU A 25 1.56 -18.50 5.43
CA GLU A 25 1.83 -17.40 4.51
C GLU A 25 2.28 -16.21 5.35
N GLU A 26 3.53 -15.82 5.17
CA GLU A 26 4.08 -14.62 5.80
C GLU A 26 3.59 -13.38 5.05
N ALA A 27 3.37 -12.29 5.78
CA ALA A 27 3.02 -11.03 5.16
C ALA A 27 4.20 -10.55 4.30
N PRO A 28 3.96 -10.17 3.03
CA PRO A 28 5.03 -9.73 2.16
C PRO A 28 5.57 -8.37 2.59
N VAL A 29 6.84 -8.13 2.29
CA VAL A 29 7.51 -6.85 2.49
C VAL A 29 7.50 -6.07 1.18
N ILE A 30 6.96 -4.85 1.22
CA ILE A 30 6.98 -3.91 0.10
C ILE A 30 7.50 -2.56 0.61
N GLY A 31 8.48 -2.01 -0.08
CA GLY A 31 8.96 -0.65 0.14
C GLY A 31 8.25 0.32 -0.78
N PHE A 32 7.85 1.47 -0.23
CA PHE A 32 7.19 2.55 -0.98
C PHE A 32 7.94 3.87 -0.83
N SER A 33 7.90 4.68 -1.89
CA SER A 33 8.24 6.10 -1.87
C SER A 33 7.03 6.91 -2.29
N VAL A 34 6.77 8.02 -1.62
CA VAL A 34 5.61 8.88 -1.89
C VAL A 34 6.05 10.20 -2.49
N SER A 35 5.30 10.68 -3.49
CA SER A 35 5.41 12.03 -4.02
C SER A 35 4.07 12.76 -3.87
N GLU A 36 4.00 13.66 -2.90
CA GLU A 36 2.81 14.51 -2.63
C GLU A 36 2.55 15.51 -3.75
N SER A 37 3.59 15.97 -4.46
CA SER A 37 3.42 16.95 -5.55
C SER A 37 2.74 16.36 -6.79
N THR A 38 2.73 15.05 -6.92
CA THR A 38 2.14 14.33 -8.06
C THR A 38 1.14 13.27 -7.61
N ASN A 39 0.82 13.20 -6.32
CA ASN A 39 -0.09 12.21 -5.73
C ASN A 39 0.21 10.74 -6.12
N ILE A 40 1.50 10.42 -6.31
CA ILE A 40 1.97 9.10 -6.75
C ILE A 40 2.67 8.38 -5.60
N VAL A 41 2.28 7.13 -5.37
CA VAL A 41 3.07 6.15 -4.60
C VAL A 41 3.86 5.30 -5.59
N ARG A 42 5.17 5.20 -5.42
CA ARG A 42 6.04 4.32 -6.21
C ARG A 42 6.59 3.18 -5.37
N VAL A 43 6.55 1.97 -5.90
CA VAL A 43 7.21 0.80 -5.30
C VAL A 43 8.72 0.93 -5.47
N ILE A 44 9.48 0.85 -4.38
CA ILE A 44 10.95 0.87 -4.40
C ILE A 44 11.55 -0.53 -4.24
N SER A 45 10.83 -1.45 -3.60
CA SER A 45 11.19 -2.86 -3.44
C SER A 45 9.96 -3.69 -3.14
N ALA A 46 9.98 -4.98 -3.50
CA ALA A 46 8.91 -5.92 -3.18
C ALA A 46 9.49 -7.34 -3.10
N ASP A 47 8.87 -8.20 -2.29
CA ASP A 47 9.20 -9.62 -2.28
C ASP A 47 8.95 -10.28 -3.63
N PRO A 48 9.84 -11.18 -4.07
CA PRO A 48 9.72 -11.82 -5.38
C PRO A 48 8.48 -12.71 -5.45
N GLY A 49 7.73 -12.59 -6.54
CA GLY A 49 6.55 -13.42 -6.81
C GLY A 49 5.24 -12.84 -6.27
N LEU A 50 5.27 -11.73 -5.52
CA LEU A 50 4.07 -11.05 -5.06
C LEU A 50 3.25 -10.52 -6.24
N ARG A 51 1.92 -10.65 -6.18
CA ARG A 51 1.01 -10.17 -7.23
C ARG A 51 0.11 -9.07 -6.73
N TRP A 52 -0.19 -8.12 -7.61
CA TRP A 52 -1.16 -7.06 -7.31
C TRP A 52 -2.57 -7.60 -7.03
N SER A 53 -2.92 -8.79 -7.54
CA SER A 53 -4.17 -9.49 -7.22
C SER A 53 -4.30 -9.86 -5.75
N ASP A 54 -3.18 -10.02 -5.05
CA ASP A 54 -3.13 -10.46 -3.66
C ASP A 54 -3.14 -9.26 -2.70
N ILE A 55 -3.13 -8.04 -3.25
CA ILE A 55 -3.11 -6.79 -2.51
C ILE A 55 -4.42 -6.05 -2.72
N ASN A 56 -5.14 -5.80 -1.63
CA ASN A 56 -6.25 -4.87 -1.64
C ASN A 56 -5.73 -3.45 -1.42
N ILE A 57 -5.95 -2.59 -2.41
CA ILE A 57 -5.57 -1.18 -2.37
C ILE A 57 -6.86 -0.36 -2.26
N THR A 58 -7.01 0.37 -1.16
CA THR A 58 -8.11 1.31 -0.97
C THR A 58 -7.57 2.72 -0.79
N ALA A 59 -8.26 3.72 -1.33
CA ALA A 59 -8.02 5.12 -1.00
C ALA A 59 -9.35 5.76 -0.55
N THR A 60 -9.32 6.55 0.51
CA THR A 60 -10.50 7.23 1.05
C THR A 60 -10.21 8.67 1.44
N ASP A 61 -11.14 9.58 1.15
CA ASP A 61 -11.13 10.98 1.61
C ASP A 61 -12.02 11.20 2.85
N GLY A 62 -12.49 10.10 3.47
CA GLY A 62 -13.44 10.11 4.59
C GLY A 62 -14.92 10.17 4.16
N SER A 63 -15.22 10.53 2.91
CA SER A 63 -16.59 10.53 2.35
C SER A 63 -16.78 9.47 1.27
N SER A 64 -15.77 9.34 0.40
CA SER A 64 -15.69 8.39 -0.70
C SER A 64 -14.57 7.39 -0.43
N THR A 65 -14.78 6.16 -0.89
CA THR A 65 -13.74 5.12 -0.89
C THR A 65 -13.67 4.50 -2.27
N ILE A 66 -12.47 4.40 -2.80
CA ILE A 66 -12.19 3.77 -4.08
C ILE A 66 -11.31 2.54 -3.89
N TYR A 67 -11.48 1.59 -4.80
CA TYR A 67 -10.66 0.38 -4.89
C TYR A 67 -9.77 0.48 -6.11
N ILE A 68 -8.46 0.41 -5.90
CA ILE A 68 -7.48 0.49 -6.97
C ILE A 68 -7.07 -0.94 -7.33
N THR A 69 -7.30 -1.33 -8.58
CA THR A 69 -6.90 -2.64 -9.09
C THR A 69 -5.72 -2.47 -10.04
N LEU A 70 -4.62 -3.14 -9.71
CA LEU A 70 -3.44 -3.26 -10.56
C LEU A 70 -3.29 -4.72 -11.01
N GLY A 71 -2.65 -4.92 -12.16
CA GLY A 71 -2.41 -6.25 -12.72
C GLY A 71 -0.93 -6.62 -12.71
N GLY A 72 -0.64 -7.92 -12.70
CA GLY A 72 0.73 -8.43 -12.79
C GLY A 72 1.41 -8.62 -11.45
N THR A 73 2.74 -8.77 -11.50
CA THR A 73 3.62 -8.91 -10.35
C THR A 73 3.97 -7.54 -9.79
N VAL A 74 4.08 -7.43 -8.46
CA VAL A 74 4.55 -6.21 -7.80
C VAL A 74 6.05 -6.07 -8.06
N THR A 75 6.45 -5.00 -8.73
CA THR A 75 7.86 -4.75 -9.07
C THR A 75 8.30 -3.34 -8.70
N ALA A 76 9.59 -3.17 -8.43
CA ALA A 76 10.17 -1.86 -8.21
C ALA A 76 10.00 -0.99 -9.47
N GLY A 77 9.46 0.21 -9.29
CA GLY A 77 9.11 1.13 -10.37
C GLY A 77 7.60 1.26 -10.59
N ASP A 78 6.78 0.30 -10.13
CA ASP A 78 5.32 0.38 -10.23
C ASP A 78 4.78 1.62 -9.53
N GLU A 79 3.73 2.22 -10.10
CA GLU A 79 3.12 3.46 -9.63
C GLU A 79 1.65 3.27 -9.30
N ILE A 80 1.22 3.85 -8.18
CA ILE A 80 -0.17 4.05 -7.79
C ILE A 80 -0.42 5.55 -7.82
N ASP A 81 -1.16 6.00 -8.82
CA ASP A 81 -1.58 7.38 -9.01
C ASP A 81 -2.98 7.58 -8.41
N LEU A 82 -3.17 8.61 -7.58
CA LEU A 82 -4.45 8.97 -6.99
C LEU A 82 -5.21 10.05 -7.76
N ASP A 83 -4.56 10.79 -8.66
CA ASP A 83 -5.19 11.89 -9.39
C ASP A 83 -6.30 11.39 -10.31
N GLY A 84 -7.41 12.13 -10.35
CA GLY A 84 -8.55 11.82 -11.21
C GLY A 84 -9.29 10.51 -10.86
N ARG A 85 -9.01 9.89 -9.70
CA ARG A 85 -9.66 8.65 -9.27
C ARG A 85 -10.94 8.84 -8.46
N GLY A 86 -11.41 10.08 -8.28
CA GLY A 86 -12.68 10.38 -7.60
C GLY A 86 -12.57 10.47 -6.08
N VAL A 87 -11.36 10.66 -5.56
CA VAL A 87 -11.06 11.07 -4.17
C VAL A 87 -10.25 12.36 -4.22
N SER A 88 -10.45 13.26 -3.25
CA SER A 88 -9.78 14.58 -3.25
C SER A 88 -9.58 15.10 -1.83
N GLY A 89 -8.69 16.08 -1.65
CA GLY A 89 -8.35 16.62 -0.33
C GLY A 89 -7.36 15.73 0.43
N ASP A 90 -7.65 15.44 1.70
CA ASP A 90 -6.83 14.53 2.50
C ASP A 90 -7.25 13.08 2.20
N VAL A 91 -6.38 12.32 1.53
CA VAL A 91 -6.70 10.96 1.06
C VAL A 91 -5.81 9.95 1.74
N THR A 92 -6.40 9.04 2.51
CA THR A 92 -5.70 7.90 3.11
C THR A 92 -5.72 6.70 2.17
N ILE A 93 -4.55 6.32 1.67
CA ILE A 93 -4.33 5.06 0.96
C ILE A 93 -3.94 3.96 1.96
N THR A 94 -4.47 2.76 1.75
CA THR A 94 -4.20 1.57 2.56
C THR A 94 -3.99 0.37 1.65
N LEU A 95 -2.89 -0.35 1.88
CA LEU A 95 -2.55 -1.59 1.20
C LEU A 95 -2.61 -2.75 2.21
N ARG A 96 -3.41 -3.76 1.89
CA ARG A 96 -3.59 -4.96 2.70
C ARG A 96 -3.31 -6.21 1.87
N HIS A 97 -2.54 -7.13 2.43
CA HIS A 97 -2.37 -8.46 1.85
C HIS A 97 -3.63 -9.28 2.11
N ASN A 98 -4.32 -9.73 1.06
CA ASN A 98 -5.55 -10.52 1.17
C ASN A 98 -5.32 -11.90 1.81
N PRO A 99 -4.32 -12.69 1.39
CA PRO A 99 -4.13 -14.05 1.91
C PRO A 99 -3.89 -14.10 3.41
N THR A 100 -3.09 -13.16 3.94
CA THR A 100 -2.76 -13.08 5.37
C THR A 100 -3.62 -12.09 6.15
N ASN A 101 -4.49 -11.32 5.46
CA ASN A 101 -5.27 -10.21 6.02
C ASN A 101 -4.42 -9.17 6.79
N THR A 102 -3.16 -9.00 6.43
CA THR A 102 -2.24 -8.07 7.11
C THR A 102 -2.17 -6.72 6.41
N MET A 103 -2.23 -5.63 7.18
CA MET A 103 -1.96 -4.30 6.64
C MET A 103 -0.46 -4.17 6.36
N ILE A 104 -0.12 -3.93 5.10
CA ILE A 104 1.27 -3.78 4.64
C ILE A 104 1.71 -2.34 4.83
N TRP A 105 0.86 -1.40 4.41
CA TRP A 105 1.22 0.00 4.36
C TRP A 105 -0.01 0.90 4.38
N THR A 106 0.15 2.09 4.95
CA THR A 106 -0.89 3.13 4.96
C THR A 106 -0.23 4.49 4.95
N TYR A 107 -0.85 5.45 4.28
CA TYR A 107 -0.35 6.81 4.16
C TYR A 107 -1.49 7.78 3.84
N THR A 108 -1.40 9.01 4.35
CA THR A 108 -2.36 10.08 4.04
C THR A 108 -1.67 11.12 3.17
N PHE A 109 -2.13 11.23 1.92
CA PHE A 109 -1.80 12.33 1.02
C PHE A 109 -2.57 13.59 1.43
N HIS A 110 -1.95 14.74 1.18
CA HIS A 110 -2.53 16.03 1.49
C HIS A 110 -2.77 16.84 0.23
N ASN A 111 -4.01 17.29 0.03
CA ASN A 111 -4.45 18.11 -1.10
C ASN A 111 -4.43 17.39 -2.46
N VAL A 112 -4.88 16.14 -2.50
CA VAL A 112 -5.15 15.42 -3.76
C VAL A 112 -6.20 16.16 -4.57
N GLN A 113 -6.02 16.25 -5.89
CA GLN A 113 -6.87 17.04 -6.80
C GLN A 113 -7.81 16.19 -7.66
#